data_AF-A0AB32XBA6-F1
#
_entry.id   AF-A0AB32XBA6-F1
#
_cell.length_a   1.000
_cell.length_b   1.000
_cell.length_c   1.000
_cell.angle_alpha   90.00
_cell.angle_beta   90.00
_cell.angle_gamma   90.00
#
_symmetry.space_group_name_H-M   'P 1'
#
loop_
_entity.id
_entity.type
_entity.pdbx_description
1 polymer ?
#
loop_
_entity_poly.entity_id
_entity_poly.type
_entity_poly.pdbx_seq_one_letter_code
_entity_poly.pdbx_strand_id
1 'polypeptide(L)'
;MAVGIIAEYNPFHNGHIKQINWVKEHFPGEKIVVVMSDKFSQRGELTVVPFSIRKKYAKKYGVNKVIKLKFEETVQAAHIFAYNAVMKLYKAKVDKIVFGSESNNPDSMLYCAKVMKEKHNEFSFALLQKMKKSGLSYPKAVSEVMKELVGESFEMPNDILGFEYIKVIVYNNLPIKIYTLRREVGYHSDKVVDEFASASYLRKLIYQGQDIRAYSPMTFKKVPRTTASLYWKFQKIMNHTSLKKIKRIPLISEGIENLLKKNITYPTYESFVEACTSKRYTASRIQRIIAWILNRKWKKTSNRKVKKIIKIHKKEETQNIESKSR
;
A
#
# COMPACT_ATOMS: atom_id res chain seq x y z
N MET A 1 18.16 8.62 -18.71
CA MET A 1 17.51 8.73 -17.39
C MET A 1 16.10 8.13 -17.46
N ALA A 2 15.50 7.79 -16.32
CA ALA A 2 14.19 7.18 -16.26
C ALA A 2 13.41 7.61 -15.00
N VAL A 3 12.14 7.90 -15.20
CA VAL A 3 11.18 8.29 -14.17
C VAL A 3 10.35 7.08 -13.75
N GLY A 4 10.30 6.84 -12.45
CA GLY A 4 9.57 5.76 -11.81
C GLY A 4 8.21 6.20 -11.26
N ILE A 5 7.19 5.38 -11.47
CA ILE A 5 5.88 5.54 -10.85
C ILE A 5 5.51 4.22 -10.16
N ILE A 6 5.02 4.31 -8.92
CA ILE A 6 4.49 3.16 -8.18
C ILE A 6 2.96 3.28 -8.20
N ALA A 7 2.27 2.29 -8.76
CA ALA A 7 0.84 2.39 -9.01
C ALA A 7 0.08 1.07 -8.86
N GLU A 8 -1.24 1.18 -8.74
CA GLU A 8 -2.15 0.04 -8.83
C GLU A 8 -3.03 0.08 -10.08
N TYR A 9 -3.32 1.29 -10.60
CA TYR A 9 -4.21 1.51 -11.74
C TYR A 9 -5.53 0.73 -11.62
N ASN A 10 -6.23 0.90 -10.49
CA ASN A 10 -7.39 0.12 -10.10
C ASN A 10 -8.69 0.96 -9.95
N PRO A 11 -9.34 1.40 -11.05
CA PRO A 11 -8.94 1.26 -12.47
C PRO A 11 -7.90 2.29 -12.93
N PHE A 12 -7.41 2.17 -14.16
CA PHE A 12 -6.68 3.25 -14.84
C PHE A 12 -7.67 4.38 -15.18
N HIS A 13 -7.30 5.66 -15.01
CA HIS A 13 -8.24 6.78 -15.04
C HIS A 13 -7.53 8.11 -15.33
N ASN A 14 -8.27 9.21 -15.50
CA ASN A 14 -7.76 10.51 -15.92
C ASN A 14 -6.68 11.07 -14.99
N GLY A 15 -6.80 10.92 -13.68
CA GLY A 15 -5.71 11.26 -12.75
C GLY A 15 -4.38 10.56 -13.02
N HIS A 16 -4.39 9.29 -13.50
CA HIS A 16 -3.17 8.59 -13.89
C HIS A 16 -2.61 9.12 -15.22
N ILE A 17 -3.49 9.51 -16.15
CA ILE A 17 -3.11 10.14 -17.41
C ILE A 17 -2.43 11.48 -17.14
N LYS A 18 -3.02 12.31 -16.28
CA LYS A 18 -2.44 13.58 -15.81
C LYS A 18 -1.05 13.37 -15.22
N GLN A 19 -0.87 12.38 -14.35
CA GLN A 19 0.46 12.07 -13.81
C GLN A 19 1.47 11.68 -14.89
N ILE A 20 1.07 10.85 -15.86
CA ILE A 20 1.97 10.43 -16.95
C ILE A 20 2.30 11.60 -17.87
N ASN A 21 1.34 12.46 -18.19
CA ASN A 21 1.56 13.64 -19.03
C ASN A 21 2.47 14.66 -18.33
N TRP A 22 2.25 14.91 -17.04
CA TRP A 22 3.13 15.74 -16.22
C TRP A 22 4.59 15.25 -16.29
N VAL A 23 4.81 13.93 -16.20
CA VAL A 23 6.16 13.36 -16.34
C VAL A 23 6.77 13.63 -17.72
N LYS A 24 5.99 13.52 -18.79
CA LYS A 24 6.48 13.79 -20.16
C LYS A 24 6.82 15.27 -20.37
N GLU A 25 6.03 16.16 -19.78
CA GLU A 25 6.23 17.61 -19.86
C GLU A 25 7.46 18.05 -19.08
N HIS A 26 7.66 17.52 -17.87
CA HIS A 26 8.76 17.94 -16.98
C HIS A 26 10.08 17.21 -17.26
N PHE A 27 10.02 16.01 -17.87
CA PHE A 27 11.19 15.20 -18.19
C PHE A 27 11.12 14.71 -19.66
N PRO A 28 11.16 15.63 -20.63
CA PRO A 28 11.03 15.29 -22.04
C PRO A 28 12.13 14.30 -22.47
N GLY A 29 11.74 13.23 -23.16
CA GLY A 29 12.65 12.19 -23.63
C GLY A 29 13.06 11.13 -22.58
N GLU A 30 12.69 11.29 -21.31
CA GLU A 30 12.98 10.28 -20.29
C GLU A 30 12.03 9.08 -20.35
N LYS A 31 12.55 7.89 -20.02
CA LYS A 31 11.74 6.66 -19.99
C LYS A 31 10.86 6.62 -18.75
N ILE A 32 9.58 6.32 -18.92
CA ILE A 32 8.63 6.09 -17.82
C ILE A 32 8.58 4.60 -17.49
N VAL A 33 8.91 4.27 -16.24
CA VAL A 33 8.88 2.91 -15.69
C VAL A 33 7.85 2.84 -14.57
N VAL A 34 6.78 2.06 -14.78
CA VAL A 34 5.77 1.82 -13.75
C VAL A 34 6.06 0.50 -13.04
N VAL A 35 6.15 0.53 -11.71
CA VAL A 35 6.03 -0.68 -10.88
C VAL A 35 4.56 -0.80 -10.44
N MET A 36 3.91 -1.91 -10.83
CA MET A 36 2.47 -2.07 -10.68
C MET A 36 2.07 -3.34 -9.94
N SER A 37 1.10 -3.24 -9.03
CA SER A 37 0.49 -4.38 -8.36
C SER A 37 -0.13 -5.39 -9.35
N ASP A 38 -0.05 -6.68 -9.02
CA ASP A 38 -0.72 -7.73 -9.78
C ASP A 38 -2.20 -7.84 -9.38
N LYS A 39 -2.71 -9.03 -9.04
CA LYS A 39 -4.16 -9.25 -8.86
C LYS A 39 -4.80 -8.50 -7.68
N PHE A 40 -4.03 -8.19 -6.65
CA PHE A 40 -4.50 -7.55 -5.43
C PHE A 40 -3.81 -6.21 -5.22
N SER A 41 -4.52 -5.24 -4.65
CA SER A 41 -3.96 -3.98 -4.13
C SER A 41 -3.14 -4.20 -2.87
N GLN A 42 -2.36 -3.19 -2.47
CA GLN A 42 -1.63 -3.14 -1.22
C GLN A 42 -2.55 -3.31 -0.01
N ARG A 43 -3.79 -2.81 -0.11
CA ARG A 43 -4.82 -2.96 0.94
C ARG A 43 -5.51 -4.34 0.93
N GLY A 44 -5.21 -5.21 -0.04
CA GLY A 44 -5.80 -6.55 -0.15
C GLY A 44 -7.12 -6.61 -0.94
N GLU A 45 -7.45 -5.55 -1.68
CA GLU A 45 -8.62 -5.53 -2.56
C GLU A 45 -8.28 -6.22 -3.88
N LEU A 46 -9.24 -6.95 -4.45
CA LEU A 46 -9.11 -7.41 -5.83
C LEU A 46 -9.08 -6.24 -6.80
N THR A 47 -8.19 -6.32 -7.78
CA THR A 47 -8.17 -5.37 -8.89
C THR A 47 -9.35 -5.61 -9.83
N VAL A 48 -9.98 -4.53 -10.29
CA VAL A 48 -11.19 -4.58 -11.13
C VAL A 48 -10.93 -5.18 -12.52
N VAL A 49 -9.68 -5.17 -12.97
CA VAL A 49 -9.24 -5.81 -14.22
C VAL A 49 -7.87 -6.48 -14.05
N PRO A 50 -7.57 -7.54 -14.83
CA PRO A 50 -6.28 -8.22 -14.80
C PRO A 50 -5.09 -7.29 -15.07
N PHE A 51 -3.92 -7.66 -14.54
CA PHE A 51 -2.66 -6.94 -14.76
C PHE A 51 -2.34 -6.66 -16.23
N SER A 52 -2.64 -7.61 -17.13
CA SER A 52 -2.39 -7.45 -18.57
C SER A 52 -3.17 -6.28 -19.17
N ILE A 53 -4.42 -6.10 -18.75
CA ILE A 53 -5.28 -5.01 -19.21
C ILE A 53 -4.76 -3.67 -18.67
N ARG A 54 -4.48 -3.57 -17.36
CA ARG A 54 -3.91 -2.34 -16.76
C ARG A 54 -2.57 -1.96 -17.39
N LYS A 55 -1.72 -2.95 -17.68
CA LYS A 55 -0.44 -2.76 -18.39
C LYS A 55 -0.67 -2.23 -19.80
N LYS A 56 -1.67 -2.73 -20.54
CA LYS A 56 -2.00 -2.25 -21.90
C LYS A 56 -2.38 -0.78 -21.87
N TYR A 57 -3.22 -0.36 -20.92
CA TYR A 57 -3.58 1.05 -20.75
C TYR A 57 -2.38 1.91 -20.38
N ALA A 58 -1.58 1.52 -19.38
CA ALA A 58 -0.36 2.24 -19.03
C ALA A 58 0.55 2.47 -20.25
N LYS A 59 0.81 1.42 -21.04
CA LYS A 59 1.62 1.51 -22.26
C LYS A 59 1.00 2.42 -23.32
N LYS A 60 -0.32 2.32 -23.55
CA LYS A 60 -1.05 3.17 -24.50
C LYS A 60 -0.83 4.66 -24.23
N TYR A 61 -0.71 5.06 -22.97
CA TYR A 61 -0.51 6.44 -22.55
C TYR A 61 0.96 6.85 -22.41
N GLY A 62 1.92 6.04 -22.88
CA GLY A 62 3.34 6.42 -22.96
C GLY A 62 4.25 5.83 -21.89
N VAL A 63 3.78 4.87 -21.09
CA VAL A 63 4.67 4.12 -20.17
C VAL A 63 5.54 3.15 -20.98
N ASN A 64 6.87 3.30 -20.91
CA ASN A 64 7.81 2.46 -21.64
C ASN A 64 7.90 1.04 -21.06
N LYS A 65 7.94 0.91 -19.72
CA LYS A 65 8.08 -0.39 -19.04
C LYS A 65 7.14 -0.50 -17.85
N VAL A 66 6.45 -1.64 -17.76
CA VAL A 66 5.62 -1.98 -16.60
C VAL A 66 6.20 -3.23 -15.93
N ILE A 67 6.66 -3.08 -14.69
CA ILE A 67 7.26 -4.12 -13.87
C ILE A 67 6.22 -4.58 -12.85
N LYS A 68 5.96 -5.89 -12.82
CA LYS A 68 4.98 -6.48 -11.90
C LYS A 68 5.52 -6.59 -10.47
N LEU A 69 4.76 -6.14 -9.48
CA LEU A 69 4.89 -6.57 -8.08
C LEU A 69 4.12 -7.87 -7.88
N LYS A 70 4.81 -8.87 -7.33
CA LYS A 70 4.22 -10.14 -6.94
C LYS A 70 3.34 -9.92 -5.71
N PHE A 71 2.33 -10.77 -5.55
CA PHE A 71 1.41 -10.72 -4.42
C PHE A 71 2.09 -10.55 -3.06
N GLU A 72 3.18 -11.29 -2.82
CA GLU A 72 3.94 -11.30 -1.57
C GLU A 72 4.72 -10.00 -1.32
N GLU A 73 4.96 -9.22 -2.38
CA GLU A 73 5.59 -7.90 -2.36
C GLU A 73 4.53 -6.80 -2.23
N THR A 74 3.31 -7.06 -2.72
CA THR A 74 2.20 -6.10 -2.75
C THR A 74 1.39 -6.08 -1.46
N VAL A 75 0.87 -7.24 -1.04
CA VAL A 75 -0.14 -7.34 0.04
C VAL A 75 0.57 -7.39 1.39
N GLN A 76 1.15 -6.26 1.77
CA GLN A 76 2.02 -6.08 2.94
C GLN A 76 1.72 -4.76 3.65
N ALA A 77 2.34 -4.54 4.82
CA ALA A 77 2.38 -3.21 5.43
C ALA A 77 3.04 -2.18 4.49
N ALA A 78 2.73 -0.89 4.68
CA ALA A 78 3.13 0.18 3.75
C ALA A 78 4.66 0.27 3.55
N HIS A 79 5.45 0.18 4.63
CA HIS A 79 6.91 0.16 4.57
C HIS A 79 7.47 -1.00 3.73
N ILE A 80 6.95 -2.22 3.90
CA ILE A 80 7.39 -3.39 3.12
C ILE A 80 6.98 -3.24 1.64
N PHE A 81 5.77 -2.75 1.38
CA PHE A 81 5.31 -2.47 0.02
C PHE A 81 6.23 -1.45 -0.67
N ALA A 82 6.49 -0.33 0.03
CA ALA A 82 7.39 0.73 -0.43
C ALA A 82 8.79 0.20 -0.72
N TYR A 83 9.37 -0.57 0.20
CA TYR A 83 10.70 -1.17 0.02
C TYR A 83 10.75 -2.01 -1.25
N ASN A 84 9.79 -2.93 -1.44
CA ASN A 84 9.76 -3.78 -2.61
C ASN A 84 9.57 -2.99 -3.91
N ALA A 85 8.72 -1.95 -3.89
CA ALA A 85 8.42 -1.14 -5.07
C ALA A 85 9.61 -0.26 -5.48
N VAL A 86 10.18 0.49 -4.53
CA VAL A 86 11.35 1.37 -4.75
C VAL A 86 12.56 0.55 -5.19
N MET A 87 12.86 -0.58 -4.52
CA MET A 87 14.00 -1.41 -4.90
C MET A 87 13.85 -2.01 -6.31
N LYS A 88 12.62 -2.24 -6.80
CA LYS A 88 12.40 -2.65 -8.20
C LYS A 88 12.64 -1.52 -9.19
N LEU A 89 12.23 -0.30 -8.88
CA LEU A 89 12.53 0.87 -9.69
C LEU A 89 14.05 1.10 -9.73
N TYR A 90 14.71 1.08 -8.58
CA TYR A 90 16.16 1.22 -8.49
C TYR A 90 16.91 0.18 -9.35
N LYS A 91 16.53 -1.11 -9.25
CA LYS A 91 17.09 -2.18 -10.10
C LYS A 91 16.81 -1.98 -11.59
N ALA A 92 15.75 -1.26 -11.94
CA ALA A 92 15.42 -0.89 -13.30
C ALA A 92 16.15 0.38 -13.78
N LYS A 93 17.13 0.88 -13.01
CA LYS A 93 17.93 2.09 -13.31
C LYS A 93 17.10 3.36 -13.39
N VAL A 94 16.05 3.43 -12.58
CA VAL A 94 15.28 4.66 -12.34
C VAL A 94 16.06 5.57 -11.39
N ASP A 95 16.18 6.83 -11.76
CA ASP A 95 16.88 7.89 -11.01
C ASP A 95 15.93 8.98 -10.49
N LYS A 96 14.64 8.92 -10.84
CA LYS A 96 13.61 9.85 -10.35
C LYS A 96 12.33 9.09 -10.00
N ILE A 97 11.66 9.41 -8.91
CA ILE A 97 10.34 8.85 -8.58
C ILE A 97 9.32 9.98 -8.46
N VAL A 98 8.15 9.77 -9.08
CA VAL A 98 7.01 10.69 -9.04
C VAL A 98 5.82 9.98 -8.39
N PHE A 99 5.23 10.59 -7.36
CA PHE A 99 3.99 10.10 -6.75
C PHE A 99 3.04 11.25 -6.40
N GLY A 100 1.74 10.95 -6.30
CA GLY A 100 0.75 11.94 -5.89
C GLY A 100 0.83 12.19 -4.38
N SER A 101 0.71 13.44 -3.95
CA SER A 101 0.79 13.86 -2.54
C SER A 101 -0.31 14.89 -2.25
N GLU A 102 -0.86 14.85 -1.03
CA GLU A 102 -1.79 15.88 -0.56
C GLU A 102 -1.05 17.18 -0.21
N SER A 103 0.07 17.11 0.51
CA SER A 103 0.89 18.27 0.88
C SER A 103 1.69 18.86 -0.29
N ASN A 104 2.02 18.03 -1.28
CA ASN A 104 2.88 18.38 -2.41
C ASN A 104 4.24 18.99 -1.99
N ASN A 105 4.78 18.53 -0.85
CA ASN A 105 6.04 19.02 -0.28
C ASN A 105 7.05 17.86 -0.08
N PRO A 106 7.73 17.41 -1.15
CA PRO A 106 8.67 16.31 -1.07
C PRO A 106 9.92 16.67 -0.26
N ASP A 107 10.29 17.95 -0.20
CA ASP A 107 11.48 18.43 0.53
C ASP A 107 11.28 18.32 2.04
N SER A 108 10.11 18.71 2.57
CA SER A 108 9.76 18.51 3.98
C SER A 108 9.75 17.02 4.34
N MET A 109 9.17 16.16 3.48
CA MET A 109 9.22 14.70 3.67
C MET A 109 10.65 14.15 3.63
N LEU A 110 11.51 14.67 2.75
CA LEU A 110 12.91 14.28 2.64
C LEU A 110 13.70 14.69 3.88
N TYR A 111 13.49 15.91 4.38
CA TYR A 111 14.08 16.41 5.61
C TYR A 111 13.68 15.52 6.80
N CYS A 112 12.38 15.27 6.96
CA CYS A 112 11.84 14.35 7.97
C CYS A 112 12.53 12.98 7.94
N ALA A 113 12.66 12.37 6.77
CA ALA A 113 13.30 11.06 6.63
C ALA A 113 14.81 11.07 6.94
N LYS A 114 15.51 12.18 6.65
CA LYS A 114 16.92 12.36 7.02
C LYS A 114 17.08 12.49 8.53
N VAL A 115 16.28 13.33 9.17
CA VAL A 115 16.30 13.48 10.63
C VAL A 115 15.99 12.15 11.32
N MET A 116 15.00 11.39 10.85
CA MET A 116 14.72 10.06 11.39
C MET A 116 15.90 9.08 11.25
N LYS A 117 16.68 9.19 10.17
CA LYS A 117 17.87 8.36 9.97
C LYS A 117 19.02 8.78 10.88
N GLU A 118 19.27 10.08 10.98
CA GLU A 118 20.37 10.67 11.75
C GLU A 118 20.11 10.54 13.27
N LYS A 119 18.89 10.86 13.71
CA LYS A 119 18.44 10.79 15.10
C LYS A 119 17.67 9.50 15.41
N HIS A 120 18.04 8.39 14.78
CA HIS A 120 17.29 7.13 14.87
C HIS A 120 17.01 6.68 16.32
N ASN A 121 17.99 6.83 17.22
CA ASN A 121 17.85 6.41 18.62
C ASN A 121 16.84 7.29 19.38
N GLU A 122 16.91 8.61 19.20
CA GLU A 122 16.00 9.58 19.81
C GLU A 122 14.57 9.37 19.30
N PHE A 123 14.40 9.24 17.98
CA PHE A 123 13.12 8.93 17.35
C PHE A 123 12.52 7.62 17.88
N SER A 124 13.32 6.54 17.91
CA SER A 124 12.86 5.22 18.36
C SER A 124 12.45 5.24 19.84
N PHE A 125 13.21 5.95 20.68
CA PHE A 125 12.87 6.11 22.09
C PHE A 125 11.57 6.90 22.28
N ALA A 126 11.41 8.04 21.62
CA ALA A 126 10.19 8.86 21.68
C ALA A 126 8.96 8.07 21.20
N LEU A 127 9.09 7.35 20.08
CA LEU A 127 8.03 6.50 19.54
C LEU A 127 7.60 5.41 20.53
N LEU A 128 8.58 4.75 21.16
CA LEU A 128 8.30 3.75 22.18
C LEU A 128 7.53 4.31 23.38
N GLN A 129 7.91 5.51 23.84
CA GLN A 129 7.24 6.15 24.96
C GLN A 129 5.78 6.51 24.61
N LYS A 130 5.53 7.03 23.41
CA LYS A 130 4.18 7.31 22.91
C LYS A 130 3.35 6.03 22.80
N MET A 131 3.89 4.99 22.16
CA MET A 131 3.17 3.73 22.01
C MET A 131 2.80 3.08 23.36
N LYS A 132 3.67 3.21 24.38
CA LYS A 132 3.40 2.67 25.73
C LYS A 132 2.42 3.53 26.53
N LYS A 133 2.56 4.86 26.52
CA LYS A 133 1.78 5.76 27.40
C LYS A 133 0.39 6.11 26.88
N SER A 134 0.23 6.32 25.57
CA SER A 134 -1.00 6.92 25.03
C SER A 134 -1.90 5.95 24.25
N GLY A 135 -1.51 4.67 24.15
CA GLY A 135 -2.31 3.64 23.45
C GLY A 135 -2.61 4.00 21.98
N LEU A 136 -1.79 4.88 21.40
CA LEU A 136 -1.95 5.38 20.04
C LEU A 136 -1.67 4.28 19.03
N SER A 137 -2.32 4.37 17.86
CA SER A 137 -1.92 3.56 16.72
C SER A 137 -0.52 3.96 16.27
N TYR A 138 0.24 3.01 15.72
CA TYR A 138 1.60 3.28 15.23
C TYR A 138 1.69 4.50 14.29
N PRO A 139 0.82 4.68 13.27
CA PRO A 139 0.88 5.87 12.41
C PRO A 139 0.70 7.18 13.17
N LYS A 140 -0.19 7.21 14.17
CA LYS A 140 -0.44 8.40 14.99
C LYS A 140 0.73 8.69 15.93
N ALA A 141 1.32 7.66 16.51
CA ALA A 141 2.53 7.80 17.31
C ALA A 141 3.70 8.35 16.48
N VAL A 142 3.90 7.87 15.25
CA VAL A 142 4.90 8.43 14.32
C VAL A 142 4.60 9.89 14.00
N SER A 143 3.35 10.23 13.69
CA SER A 143 2.91 11.61 13.42
C SER A 143 3.27 12.57 14.56
N GLU A 144 2.95 12.19 15.81
CA GLU A 144 3.25 13.02 16.99
C GLU A 144 4.76 13.17 17.24
N VAL A 145 5.52 12.08 17.14
CA VAL A 145 6.99 12.13 17.33
C VAL A 145 7.64 13.01 16.27
N MET A 146 7.19 12.94 15.02
CA MET A 146 7.71 13.81 13.97
C MET A 146 7.34 15.28 14.23
N LYS A 147 6.11 15.55 14.68
CA LYS A 147 5.71 16.91 15.05
C LYS A 147 6.59 17.48 16.17
N GLU A 148 6.95 16.66 17.16
CA GLU A 148 7.84 17.07 18.25
C GLU A 148 9.30 17.28 17.80
N LEU A 149 9.83 16.40 16.93
CA LEU A 149 11.24 16.45 16.53
C LEU A 149 11.55 17.46 15.44
N VAL A 150 10.62 17.70 14.52
CA VAL A 150 10.85 18.50 13.32
C VAL A 150 9.74 19.51 13.01
N GLY A 151 8.69 19.60 13.84
CA GLY A 151 7.57 20.52 13.63
C GLY A 151 6.59 20.12 12.50
N GLU A 152 6.81 18.97 11.86
CA GLU A 152 6.10 18.52 10.66
C GLU A 152 5.41 17.18 10.89
N SER A 153 4.25 16.97 10.26
CA SER A 153 3.49 15.72 10.40
C SER A 153 2.70 15.39 9.13
N PHE A 154 2.59 14.10 8.81
CA PHE A 154 1.89 13.60 7.62
C PHE A 154 0.82 12.58 8.03
N GLU A 155 -0.45 12.96 7.90
CA GLU A 155 -1.58 12.12 8.30
C GLU A 155 -2.40 11.58 7.13
N MET A 156 -2.19 12.15 5.93
CA MET A 156 -2.97 11.81 4.75
C MET A 156 -2.47 10.52 4.07
N PRO A 157 -3.36 9.71 3.46
CA PRO A 157 -2.97 8.39 2.97
C PRO A 157 -1.89 8.37 1.89
N ASN A 158 -1.87 9.33 0.95
CA ASN A 158 -0.84 9.35 -0.09
C ASN A 158 0.47 9.95 0.44
N ASP A 159 0.41 10.93 1.34
CA ASP A 159 1.59 11.44 2.04
C ASP A 159 2.26 10.35 2.90
N ILE A 160 1.49 9.54 3.64
CA ILE A 160 2.02 8.40 4.39
C ILE A 160 2.73 7.42 3.45
N LEU A 161 2.11 7.06 2.34
CA LEU A 161 2.70 6.11 1.40
C LEU A 161 3.92 6.69 0.68
N GLY A 162 3.87 7.97 0.32
CA GLY A 162 4.97 8.74 -0.24
C GLY A 162 6.17 8.79 0.70
N PHE A 163 5.92 9.08 1.97
CA PHE A 163 6.93 9.10 3.01
C PHE A 163 7.60 7.73 3.19
N GLU A 164 6.85 6.63 3.10
CA GLU A 164 7.44 5.29 3.09
C GLU A 164 8.38 5.06 1.90
N TYR A 165 8.08 5.58 0.71
CA TYR A 165 9.01 5.52 -0.43
C TYR A 165 10.30 6.30 -0.15
N ILE A 166 10.16 7.51 0.39
CA ILE A 166 11.28 8.39 0.71
C ILE A 166 12.19 7.76 1.77
N LYS A 167 11.62 7.17 2.83
CA LYS A 167 12.40 6.45 3.84
C LYS A 167 13.25 5.35 3.22
N VAL A 168 12.71 4.58 2.26
CA VAL A 168 13.49 3.55 1.57
C VAL A 168 14.67 4.17 0.82
N ILE A 169 14.44 5.26 0.09
CA ILE A 169 15.49 5.98 -0.65
C ILE A 169 16.59 6.46 0.30
N VAL A 170 16.21 7.18 1.37
CA VAL A 170 17.14 7.78 2.33
C VAL A 170 17.90 6.72 3.12
N TYR A 171 17.22 5.69 3.63
CA TYR A 171 17.85 4.68 4.50
C TYR A 171 18.82 3.79 3.72
N ASN A 172 18.57 3.60 2.42
CA ASN A 172 19.43 2.79 1.55
C ASN A 172 20.41 3.64 0.71
N ASN A 173 20.48 4.96 0.93
CA ASN A 173 21.34 5.88 0.16
C ASN A 173 21.15 5.75 -1.36
N LEU A 174 19.91 5.59 -1.82
CA LEU A 174 19.64 5.40 -3.25
C LEU A 174 19.77 6.75 -3.98
N PRO A 175 20.47 6.81 -5.13
CA PRO A 175 20.60 8.03 -5.94
C PRO A 175 19.32 8.28 -6.75
N ILE A 176 18.19 8.45 -6.06
CA ILE A 176 16.87 8.67 -6.63
C ILE A 176 16.34 10.01 -6.17
N LYS A 177 16.05 10.92 -7.12
CA LYS A 177 15.38 12.19 -6.86
C LYS A 177 13.87 11.98 -6.71
N ILE A 178 13.24 12.75 -5.83
CA ILE A 178 11.82 12.63 -5.51
C ILE A 178 11.07 13.85 -6.03
N TYR A 179 9.91 13.62 -6.63
CA TYR A 179 8.99 14.65 -7.10
C TYR A 179 7.56 14.26 -6.70
N THR A 180 6.73 15.25 -6.41
CA THR A 180 5.32 15.03 -6.10
C THR A 180 4.42 15.77 -7.06
N LEU A 181 3.20 15.25 -7.22
CA LEU A 181 2.11 15.95 -7.87
C LEU A 181 0.99 16.18 -6.85
N ARG A 182 0.52 17.43 -6.74
CA ARG A 182 -0.61 17.74 -5.86
C ARG A 182 -1.86 17.01 -6.31
N ARG A 183 -2.55 16.36 -5.37
CA ARG A 183 -3.87 15.78 -5.63
C ARG A 183 -4.95 16.83 -5.43
N GLU A 184 -5.70 17.12 -6.49
CA GLU A 184 -6.89 17.99 -6.43
C GLU A 184 -8.12 17.23 -5.86
N VAL A 185 -8.13 15.89 -5.96
CA VAL A 185 -9.22 15.01 -5.50
C VAL A 185 -8.71 14.02 -4.45
N GLY A 186 -9.38 13.99 -3.29
CA GLY A 186 -9.02 13.15 -2.14
C GLY A 186 -9.16 11.64 -2.43
N TYR A 187 -8.37 10.81 -1.73
CA TYR A 187 -8.31 9.35 -1.96
C TYR A 187 -9.66 8.61 -1.74
N HIS A 188 -10.52 9.17 -0.88
CA HIS A 188 -11.85 8.66 -0.52
C HIS A 188 -12.99 9.65 -0.82
N SER A 189 -12.74 10.71 -1.60
CA SER A 189 -13.82 11.64 -1.89
C SER A 189 -14.80 11.03 -2.89
N ASP A 190 -16.08 11.13 -2.55
CA ASP A 190 -17.20 11.02 -3.50
C ASP A 190 -17.39 12.32 -4.31
N LYS A 191 -16.59 13.36 -4.00
CA LYS A 191 -16.51 14.60 -4.76
C LYS A 191 -15.77 14.36 -6.08
N VAL A 192 -16.43 14.75 -7.16
CA VAL A 192 -15.86 14.86 -8.51
C VAL A 192 -15.44 16.32 -8.71
N VAL A 193 -14.28 16.54 -9.31
CA VAL A 193 -13.85 17.85 -9.79
C VAL A 193 -13.55 17.67 -11.27
N ASP A 194 -14.37 18.28 -12.13
CA ASP A 194 -14.33 18.13 -13.58
C ASP A 194 -14.32 16.65 -14.01
N GLU A 195 -13.30 16.25 -14.76
CA GLU A 195 -13.09 14.86 -15.23
C GLU A 195 -12.23 14.03 -14.26
N PHE A 196 -12.03 14.49 -13.03
CA PHE A 196 -11.21 13.83 -12.03
C PHE A 196 -12.06 13.23 -10.90
N ALA A 197 -11.90 11.92 -10.73
CA ALA A 197 -12.54 11.13 -9.68
C ALA A 197 -11.53 10.24 -8.96
N SER A 198 -11.80 9.95 -7.69
CA SER A 198 -10.98 9.01 -6.91
C SER A 198 -11.13 7.58 -7.46
N ALA A 199 -10.05 6.79 -7.40
CA ALA A 199 -10.11 5.39 -7.82
C ALA A 199 -11.17 4.60 -7.02
N SER A 200 -11.37 4.94 -5.74
CA SER A 200 -12.37 4.31 -4.88
C SER A 200 -13.79 4.60 -5.37
N TYR A 201 -14.09 5.85 -5.73
CA TYR A 201 -15.37 6.23 -6.31
C TYR A 201 -15.61 5.54 -7.66
N LEU A 202 -14.62 5.48 -8.54
CA LEU A 202 -14.75 4.76 -9.80
C LEU A 202 -15.04 3.26 -9.60
N ARG A 203 -14.44 2.63 -8.58
CA ARG A 203 -14.78 1.25 -8.22
C ARG A 203 -16.24 1.12 -7.78
N LYS A 204 -16.78 2.06 -6.98
CA LYS A 204 -18.20 2.10 -6.58
C LYS A 204 -19.11 2.14 -7.82
N LEU A 205 -18.85 3.05 -8.76
CA LEU A 205 -19.60 3.15 -10.01
C LEU A 205 -19.53 1.85 -10.84
N ILE A 206 -18.33 1.29 -11.01
CA ILE A 206 -18.13 0.01 -11.72
C ILE A 206 -18.94 -1.12 -11.07
N TYR A 207 -18.98 -1.20 -9.74
CA TYR A 207 -19.72 -2.25 -9.03
C TYR A 207 -21.23 -2.08 -9.10
N GLN A 208 -21.70 -0.84 -9.28
CA GLN A 208 -23.11 -0.52 -9.53
C GLN A 208 -23.50 -0.65 -11.01
N GLY A 209 -22.56 -1.03 -11.89
CA GLY A 209 -22.80 -1.12 -13.33
C GLY A 209 -22.97 0.25 -14.01
N GLN A 210 -22.55 1.33 -13.34
CA GLN A 210 -22.63 2.68 -13.88
C GLN A 210 -21.48 2.99 -14.84
N ASP A 211 -21.72 3.96 -15.71
CA ASP A 211 -20.73 4.43 -16.67
C ASP A 211 -19.62 5.25 -15.99
N ILE A 212 -18.39 5.08 -16.45
CA ILE A 212 -17.21 5.80 -15.97
C ILE A 212 -16.39 6.44 -17.11
N ARG A 213 -16.92 6.46 -18.35
CA ARG A 213 -16.21 6.97 -19.54
C ARG A 213 -15.71 8.41 -19.38
N ALA A 214 -16.42 9.24 -18.62
CA ALA A 214 -16.00 10.61 -18.30
C ALA A 214 -14.67 10.67 -17.51
N TYR A 215 -14.35 9.63 -16.75
CA TYR A 215 -13.21 9.61 -15.81
C TYR A 215 -12.13 8.61 -16.19
N SER A 216 -12.43 7.67 -17.11
CA SER A 216 -11.57 6.55 -17.42
C SER A 216 -11.72 6.10 -18.87
N PRO A 217 -10.60 5.79 -19.56
CA PRO A 217 -10.65 5.17 -20.87
C PRO A 217 -10.93 3.66 -20.80
N MET A 218 -11.08 3.08 -19.59
CA MET A 218 -11.39 1.67 -19.42
C MET A 218 -12.88 1.41 -19.62
N THR A 219 -13.19 0.31 -20.32
CA THR A 219 -14.56 -0.16 -20.52
C THR A 219 -14.78 -1.48 -19.80
N PHE A 220 -15.99 -1.66 -19.25
CA PHE A 220 -16.36 -2.82 -18.46
C PHE A 220 -17.60 -3.48 -19.06
N LYS A 221 -17.46 -4.71 -19.59
CA LYS A 221 -18.58 -5.47 -20.15
C LYS A 221 -19.45 -6.16 -19.08
N LYS A 222 -18.86 -6.40 -17.91
CA LYS A 222 -19.48 -7.10 -16.78
C LYS A 222 -18.96 -6.50 -15.49
N VAL A 223 -19.78 -6.52 -14.45
CA VAL A 223 -19.36 -6.12 -13.10
C VAL A 223 -18.25 -7.08 -12.62
N PRO A 224 -17.05 -6.58 -12.28
CA PRO A 224 -15.95 -7.41 -11.83
C PRO A 224 -16.18 -7.93 -10.41
N ARG A 225 -15.57 -9.07 -10.08
CA ARG A 225 -15.63 -9.65 -8.74
C ARG A 225 -14.89 -8.79 -7.72
N THR A 226 -15.48 -8.62 -6.54
CA THR A 226 -14.87 -7.94 -5.39
C THR A 226 -14.25 -8.95 -4.42
N THR A 227 -13.39 -8.48 -3.50
CA THR A 227 -12.94 -9.33 -2.39
C THR A 227 -14.12 -9.81 -1.54
N ALA A 228 -15.12 -8.94 -1.31
CA ALA A 228 -16.36 -9.27 -0.60
C ALA A 228 -17.16 -10.40 -1.29
N SER A 229 -17.23 -10.42 -2.62
CA SER A 229 -17.89 -11.49 -3.38
C SER A 229 -17.24 -12.87 -3.19
N LEU A 230 -16.01 -12.91 -2.67
CA LEU A 230 -15.28 -14.14 -2.35
C LEU A 230 -15.30 -14.47 -0.85
N TYR A 231 -16.10 -13.77 -0.04
CA TYR A 231 -16.13 -13.95 1.41
C TYR A 231 -16.51 -15.38 1.83
N TRP A 232 -17.52 -15.98 1.18
CA TRP A 232 -17.88 -17.39 1.38
C TRP A 232 -16.69 -18.35 1.19
N LYS A 233 -15.82 -18.06 0.22
CA LYS A 233 -14.62 -18.86 -0.06
C LYS A 233 -13.57 -18.67 1.03
N PHE A 234 -13.44 -17.44 1.54
CA PHE A 234 -12.59 -17.15 2.70
C PHE A 234 -13.08 -17.93 3.93
N GLN A 235 -14.37 -17.88 4.26
CA GLN A 235 -14.97 -18.63 5.37
C GLN A 235 -14.73 -20.14 5.21
N LYS A 236 -15.00 -20.69 4.02
CA LYS A 236 -14.73 -22.10 3.71
C LYS A 236 -13.26 -22.46 3.97
N ILE A 237 -12.30 -21.65 3.50
CA ILE A 237 -10.86 -21.92 3.74
C ILE A 237 -10.53 -21.86 5.24
N MET A 238 -11.03 -20.85 5.95
CA MET A 238 -10.80 -20.69 7.38
C MET A 238 -11.32 -21.88 8.17
N ASN A 239 -12.56 -22.32 7.92
CA ASN A 239 -13.19 -23.45 8.63
C ASN A 239 -12.43 -24.77 8.44
N HIS A 240 -11.88 -25.02 7.25
CA HIS A 240 -11.13 -26.24 6.95
C HIS A 240 -9.61 -26.13 7.20
N THR A 241 -9.13 -25.04 7.79
CA THR A 241 -7.70 -24.85 8.09
C THR A 241 -7.49 -24.80 9.59
N SER A 242 -6.58 -25.65 10.11
CA SER A 242 -6.24 -25.67 11.53
C SER A 242 -5.55 -24.38 11.97
N LEU A 243 -5.75 -24.00 13.24
CA LEU A 243 -5.12 -22.81 13.85
C LEU A 243 -3.59 -22.80 13.67
N LYS A 244 -2.93 -23.96 13.82
CA LYS A 244 -1.48 -24.11 13.61
C LYS A 244 -1.04 -23.72 12.19
N LYS A 245 -1.87 -23.97 11.16
CA LYS A 245 -1.59 -23.56 9.78
C LYS A 245 -1.88 -22.07 9.57
N ILE A 246 -2.97 -21.56 10.16
CA ILE A 246 -3.35 -20.13 10.09
C ILE A 246 -2.25 -19.25 10.70
N LYS A 247 -1.70 -19.62 11.87
CA LYS A 247 -0.58 -18.94 12.55
C LYS A 247 0.68 -18.73 11.69
N ARG A 248 0.81 -19.45 10.57
CA ARG A 248 1.97 -19.39 9.67
C ARG A 248 1.75 -18.48 8.46
N ILE A 249 0.53 -17.98 8.27
CA ILE A 249 0.21 -17.07 7.18
C ILE A 249 0.85 -15.70 7.50
N PRO A 250 1.48 -15.03 6.53
CA PRO A 250 1.99 -13.68 6.74
C PRO A 250 0.94 -12.72 7.29
N LEU A 251 1.38 -11.74 8.08
CA LEU A 251 0.55 -10.74 8.78
C LEU A 251 -0.27 -11.27 9.97
N ILE A 252 -0.33 -12.60 10.17
CA ILE A 252 -0.92 -13.22 11.35
C ILE A 252 0.15 -13.31 12.45
N SER A 253 -0.05 -12.54 13.51
CA SER A 253 0.76 -12.53 14.72
C SER A 253 -0.11 -12.18 15.93
N GLU A 254 0.43 -12.35 17.13
CA GLU A 254 -0.15 -11.81 18.37
C GLU A 254 -1.58 -12.30 18.71
N GLY A 255 -1.94 -13.50 18.25
CA GLY A 255 -3.24 -14.10 18.56
C GLY A 255 -4.38 -13.65 17.64
N ILE A 256 -4.12 -12.87 16.60
CA ILE A 256 -5.16 -12.43 15.65
C ILE A 256 -5.90 -13.61 15.00
N GLU A 257 -5.26 -14.77 14.84
CA GLU A 257 -5.91 -15.99 14.36
C GLU A 257 -7.11 -16.43 15.21
N ASN A 258 -7.07 -16.18 16.53
CA ASN A 258 -8.16 -16.52 17.44
C ASN A 258 -9.34 -15.57 17.23
N LEU A 259 -9.05 -14.27 17.08
CA LEU A 259 -10.06 -13.25 16.76
C LEU A 259 -10.75 -13.55 15.42
N LEU A 260 -9.97 -13.88 14.39
CA LEU A 260 -10.49 -14.24 13.07
C LEU A 260 -11.37 -15.50 13.13
N LYS A 261 -11.01 -16.48 13.95
CA LYS A 261 -11.80 -17.70 14.14
C LYS A 261 -13.08 -17.45 14.93
N LYS A 262 -13.00 -16.65 15.99
CA LYS A 262 -14.17 -16.27 16.81
C LYS A 262 -15.25 -15.59 15.98
N ASN A 263 -14.85 -14.69 15.07
CA ASN A 263 -15.78 -13.88 14.30
C ASN A 263 -16.12 -14.48 12.92
N ILE A 264 -15.64 -15.68 12.56
CA ILE A 264 -15.78 -16.20 11.18
C ILE A 264 -17.23 -16.43 10.74
N THR A 265 -18.16 -16.51 11.69
CA THR A 265 -19.59 -16.74 11.48
C THR A 265 -20.36 -15.49 11.06
N TYR A 266 -19.75 -14.29 11.14
CA TYR A 266 -20.39 -13.08 10.64
C TYR A 266 -20.79 -13.24 9.16
N PRO A 267 -21.97 -12.74 8.75
CA PRO A 267 -22.56 -13.10 7.45
C PRO A 267 -21.92 -12.36 6.27
N THR A 268 -21.35 -11.18 6.49
CA THR A 268 -20.83 -10.31 5.43
C THR A 268 -19.35 -10.00 5.61
N TYR A 269 -18.68 -9.66 4.50
CA TYR A 269 -17.27 -9.25 4.52
C TYR A 269 -17.07 -8.01 5.39
N GLU A 270 -17.98 -7.04 5.26
CA GLU A 270 -17.94 -5.76 5.97
C GLU A 270 -18.11 -5.97 7.47
N SER A 271 -19.15 -6.68 7.90
CA SER A 271 -19.40 -6.98 9.33
C SER A 271 -18.27 -7.80 9.96
N PHE A 272 -17.67 -8.73 9.20
CA PHE A 272 -16.51 -9.47 9.66
C PHE A 272 -15.27 -8.59 9.85
N VAL A 273 -14.97 -7.71 8.89
CA VAL A 273 -13.83 -6.79 8.98
C VAL A 273 -14.01 -5.85 10.16
N GLU A 274 -15.21 -5.32 10.35
CA GLU A 274 -15.55 -4.46 11.48
C GLU A 274 -15.37 -5.19 12.82
N ALA A 275 -15.95 -6.38 12.97
CA ALA A 275 -15.84 -7.19 14.19
C ALA A 275 -14.40 -7.60 14.53
N CYS A 276 -13.51 -7.69 13.54
CA CYS A 276 -12.09 -7.99 13.73
C CYS A 276 -11.19 -6.74 13.86
N THR A 277 -11.74 -5.54 13.67
CA THR A 277 -10.98 -4.29 13.78
C THR A 277 -10.88 -3.85 15.23
N SER A 278 -9.70 -3.37 15.64
CA SER A 278 -9.45 -2.86 16.98
C SER A 278 -8.30 -1.83 16.96
N LYS A 279 -7.99 -1.21 18.11
CA LYS A 279 -6.80 -0.35 18.24
C LYS A 279 -5.50 -1.08 17.84
N ARG A 280 -5.43 -2.39 18.09
CA ARG A 280 -4.26 -3.23 17.73
C ARG A 280 -4.28 -3.68 16.26
N TYR A 281 -5.46 -3.95 15.70
CA TYR A 281 -5.61 -4.48 14.35
C TYR A 281 -6.44 -3.56 13.46
N THR A 282 -5.77 -2.87 12.54
CA THR A 282 -6.45 -1.99 11.58
C THR A 282 -7.26 -2.79 10.55
N ALA A 283 -8.34 -2.20 10.05
CA ALA A 283 -9.17 -2.80 9.00
C ALA A 283 -8.32 -3.25 7.80
N SER A 284 -7.37 -2.41 7.32
CA SER A 284 -6.49 -2.79 6.21
C SER A 284 -5.59 -4.00 6.52
N ARG A 285 -5.19 -4.23 7.78
CA ARG A 285 -4.47 -5.45 8.17
C ARG A 285 -5.36 -6.68 8.03
N ILE A 286 -6.62 -6.59 8.50
CA ILE A 286 -7.61 -7.66 8.35
C ILE A 286 -7.87 -7.96 6.87
N GLN A 287 -8.11 -6.93 6.06
CA GLN A 287 -8.36 -7.06 4.62
C GLN A 287 -7.18 -7.74 3.88
N ARG A 288 -5.94 -7.37 4.20
CA ARG A 288 -4.74 -8.04 3.68
C ARG A 288 -4.66 -9.51 4.09
N ILE A 289 -4.99 -9.85 5.34
CA ILE A 289 -5.02 -11.25 5.81
C ILE A 289 -6.05 -12.06 5.03
N ILE A 290 -7.25 -11.52 4.80
CA ILE A 290 -8.28 -12.15 3.97
C ILE A 290 -7.73 -12.42 2.56
N ALA A 291 -7.08 -11.44 1.94
CA ALA A 291 -6.44 -11.60 0.64
C ALA A 291 -5.37 -12.71 0.63
N TRP A 292 -4.51 -12.77 1.66
CA TRP A 292 -3.54 -13.86 1.83
C TRP A 292 -4.21 -15.22 1.86
N ILE A 293 -5.26 -15.37 2.67
CA ILE A 293 -6.00 -16.62 2.82
C ILE A 293 -6.64 -17.04 1.49
N LEU A 294 -7.31 -16.12 0.79
CA LEU A 294 -7.95 -16.34 -0.51
C LEU A 294 -6.94 -16.72 -1.61
N ASN A 295 -5.76 -16.11 -1.61
CA ASN A 295 -4.75 -16.34 -2.63
C ASN A 295 -4.05 -17.70 -2.51
N ARG A 296 -4.15 -18.37 -1.35
CA ARG A 296 -3.59 -19.71 -1.06
C ARG A 296 -2.08 -19.89 -1.28
N LYS A 297 -1.34 -18.87 -1.70
CA LYS A 297 0.12 -18.94 -1.89
C LYS A 297 0.87 -19.32 -0.63
N TRP A 298 0.34 -18.98 0.54
CA TRP A 298 0.85 -19.42 1.86
C TRP A 298 0.97 -20.94 2.00
N LYS A 299 0.26 -21.73 1.18
CA LYS A 299 0.40 -23.21 1.13
C LYS A 299 1.63 -23.68 0.36
N LYS A 300 2.08 -22.93 -0.65
CA LYS A 300 3.14 -23.31 -1.60
C LYS A 300 4.48 -22.63 -1.29
N THR A 301 4.46 -21.51 -0.58
CA THR A 301 5.68 -20.79 -0.23
C THR A 301 6.47 -21.62 0.78
N SER A 302 7.67 -22.09 0.41
CA SER A 302 8.51 -22.88 1.31
C SER A 302 8.68 -22.18 2.66
N ASN A 303 8.77 -22.96 3.74
CA ASN A 303 8.92 -22.43 5.09
C ASN A 303 10.02 -21.37 5.20
N ARG A 304 11.09 -21.43 4.38
CA ARG A 304 12.17 -20.45 4.36
C ARG A 304 11.75 -19.09 3.80
N LYS A 305 11.01 -19.03 2.68
CA LYS A 305 10.56 -17.75 2.08
C LYS A 305 9.48 -17.07 2.93
N VAL A 306 8.53 -17.84 3.47
CA VAL A 306 7.54 -17.33 4.44
C VAL A 306 8.23 -16.86 5.71
N LYS A 307 9.17 -17.65 6.26
CA LYS A 307 9.96 -17.22 7.42
C LYS A 307 10.80 -15.97 7.15
N LYS A 308 11.32 -15.75 5.94
CA LYS A 308 12.04 -14.52 5.58
C LYS A 308 11.11 -13.31 5.58
N ILE A 309 9.93 -13.41 4.99
CA ILE A 309 8.90 -12.35 5.00
C ILE A 309 8.44 -12.07 6.43
N ILE A 310 8.16 -13.12 7.22
CA ILE A 310 7.81 -13.01 8.64
C ILE A 310 8.96 -12.44 9.46
N LYS A 311 10.22 -12.80 9.18
CA LYS A 311 11.40 -12.30 9.90
C LYS A 311 11.68 -10.83 9.58
N ILE A 312 11.44 -10.38 8.34
CA ILE A 312 11.50 -8.95 7.98
C ILE A 312 10.43 -8.19 8.76
N HIS A 313 9.18 -8.67 8.70
CA HIS A 313 8.06 -8.06 9.42
C HIS A 313 8.27 -8.03 10.94
N LYS A 314 8.70 -9.16 11.53
CA LYS A 314 9.01 -9.25 12.96
C LYS A 314 10.22 -8.45 13.36
N LYS A 315 11.34 -8.50 12.61
CA LYS A 315 12.57 -7.76 12.95
C LYS A 315 12.34 -6.26 12.89
N GLU A 316 11.46 -5.76 12.03
CA GLU A 316 11.10 -4.34 11.97
C GLU A 316 10.04 -3.97 13.02
N GLU A 317 9.10 -4.86 13.38
CA GLU A 317 8.21 -4.68 14.54
C GLU A 317 8.97 -4.75 15.88
N THR A 318 9.98 -5.61 16.01
CA THR A 318 10.82 -5.76 17.22
C THR A 318 12.04 -4.85 17.24
N GLN A 319 12.57 -4.34 16.12
CA GLN A 319 13.51 -3.20 16.18
C GLN A 319 12.80 -1.90 16.57
N ASN A 320 11.49 -1.83 16.34
CA ASN A 320 10.62 -0.75 16.85
C ASN A 320 10.20 -0.94 18.32
N ILE A 321 10.53 -2.06 18.99
CA ILE A 321 10.11 -2.32 20.39
C ILE A 321 11.25 -2.82 21.31
N GLU A 322 12.25 -3.50 20.79
CA GLU A 322 13.23 -4.32 21.53
C GLU A 322 14.68 -4.16 21.04
N SER A 323 15.13 -2.97 20.61
CA SER A 323 16.55 -2.64 20.78
C SER A 323 16.84 -2.22 22.23
N LYS A 324 16.62 -3.21 23.12
CA LYS A 324 17.23 -3.53 24.42
C LYS A 324 17.62 -2.32 25.29
N SER A 325 16.98 -2.02 26.42
CA SER A 325 16.84 -2.91 27.60
C SER A 325 18.12 -3.67 27.98
N ARG A 326 19.27 -3.01 27.80
CA ARG A 326 20.43 -3.15 28.68
C ARG A 326 20.92 -1.76 29.02
#